data_AF-A0A357QY08-F1
#
_entry.id   AF-A0A357QY08-F1
#
_cell.length_a   1.000
_cell.length_b   1.000
_cell.length_c   1.000
_cell.angle_alpha   90.00
_cell.angle_beta   90.00
_cell.angle_gamma   90.00
#
_symmetry.space_group_name_H-M   'P 1'
#
loop_
_entity.id
_entity.type
_entity.pdbx_description
1 polymer ?
#
loop_
_entity_poly.entity_id
_entity_poly.type
_entity_poly.pdbx_seq_one_letter_code
_entity_poly.pdbx_strand_id
1 'polypeptide(L)'
;MKNKHVVLGIALIAVLAIGAVLFSQSPKNNSSELIEKAVQTQLESLQSISTHVEAKANEHQKEDASQEVINQAILAIETNRMRIETQLRAYRESSVIVDNQKMTVKKLEAMQDEISALWESFSELSVSLIYMANESAYSEDYQHALDAFTRSHQNVKSKLEQFYESIK
;
A
#
# COMPACT_ATOMS: atom_id res chain seq x y z
N MET A 1 -18.44 28.32 1.77
CA MET A 1 -17.31 27.42 1.46
C MET A 1 -17.37 26.13 2.28
N LYS A 2 -18.36 25.24 2.07
CA LYS A 2 -18.61 24.08 2.97
C LYS A 2 -18.36 22.68 2.37
N ASN A 3 -17.80 22.58 1.16
CA ASN A 3 -17.81 21.30 0.42
C ASN A 3 -16.46 20.56 0.34
N LYS A 4 -15.35 21.13 0.84
CA LYS A 4 -14.01 20.52 0.64
C LYS A 4 -13.68 19.41 1.65
N HIS A 5 -14.20 19.46 2.87
CA HIS A 5 -13.97 18.42 3.89
C HIS A 5 -14.78 17.13 3.66
N VAL A 6 -15.92 17.25 2.96
CA VAL A 6 -16.81 16.12 2.68
C VAL A 6 -16.21 15.21 1.59
N VAL A 7 -15.49 15.77 0.62
CA VAL A 7 -14.89 15.00 -0.48
C VAL A 7 -13.70 14.15 0.00
N LEU A 8 -12.89 14.67 0.92
CA LEU A 8 -11.75 13.95 1.49
C LEU A 8 -12.20 12.75 2.35
N GLY A 9 -13.25 12.94 3.15
CA GLY A 9 -13.83 11.86 3.96
C GLY A 9 -14.51 10.77 3.12
N ILE A 10 -15.18 11.13 2.03
CA ILE A 10 -15.90 10.17 1.17
C ILE A 10 -14.92 9.30 0.35
N ALA A 11 -13.82 9.87 -0.14
CA ALA A 11 -12.80 9.10 -0.87
C ALA A 11 -12.10 8.06 0.04
N LEU A 12 -11.84 8.42 1.31
CA LEU A 12 -11.19 7.53 2.27
C LEU A 12 -12.12 6.41 2.75
N ILE A 13 -13.43 6.69 2.91
CA ILE A 13 -14.45 5.69 3.26
C ILE A 13 -14.66 4.69 2.10
N ALA A 14 -14.53 5.12 0.85
CA ALA A 14 -14.62 4.22 -0.30
C ALA A 14 -13.49 3.17 -0.31
N VAL A 15 -12.26 3.55 0.08
CA VAL A 15 -11.12 2.63 0.21
C VAL A 15 -11.36 1.59 1.31
N LEU A 16 -11.88 2.02 2.46
CA LEU A 16 -12.22 1.11 3.58
C LEU A 16 -13.39 0.17 3.25
N ALA A 17 -14.39 0.63 2.48
CA ALA A 17 -15.53 -0.17 2.07
C ALA A 17 -15.15 -1.25 1.02
N ILE A 18 -14.22 -0.95 0.10
CA ILE A 18 -13.65 -1.94 -0.83
C ILE A 18 -12.82 -2.98 -0.05
N GLY A 19 -12.23 -2.56 1.08
CA GLY A 19 -11.70 -3.42 2.14
C GLY A 19 -12.69 -4.52 2.56
N ALA A 20 -13.89 -4.15 3.00
CA ALA A 20 -14.84 -5.10 3.58
C ALA A 20 -15.48 -6.07 2.56
N VAL A 21 -15.76 -5.62 1.33
CA VAL A 21 -16.48 -6.44 0.32
C VAL A 21 -15.68 -7.69 -0.10
N LEU A 22 -14.35 -7.61 -0.09
CA LEU A 22 -13.48 -8.72 -0.50
C LEU A 22 -13.32 -9.85 0.52
N PHE A 23 -13.69 -9.65 1.79
CA PHE A 23 -13.61 -10.69 2.81
C PHE A 23 -14.80 -11.66 2.79
N SER A 24 -15.83 -11.43 1.96
CA SER A 24 -17.12 -12.13 2.04
C SER A 24 -17.31 -13.32 1.09
N GLN A 25 -16.34 -13.67 0.24
CA GLN A 25 -16.51 -14.78 -0.72
C GLN A 25 -15.46 -15.89 -0.51
N SER A 26 -15.92 -17.05 -0.02
CA SER A 26 -15.15 -18.29 0.11
C SER A 26 -15.14 -19.11 -1.19
N PRO A 27 -14.14 -20.00 -1.41
CA PRO A 27 -13.38 -20.00 -2.65
C PRO A 27 -13.52 -21.31 -3.44
N LYS A 28 -13.61 -21.17 -4.77
CA LYS A 28 -13.11 -22.16 -5.73
C LYS A 28 -12.41 -21.37 -6.83
N ASN A 29 -11.10 -21.57 -7.02
CA ASN A 29 -10.24 -20.95 -8.04
C ASN A 29 -9.77 -19.47 -7.91
N ASN A 30 -10.16 -18.71 -6.88
CA ASN A 30 -9.93 -17.25 -6.90
C ASN A 30 -8.67 -16.74 -6.15
N SER A 31 -7.77 -17.62 -5.70
CA SER A 31 -6.70 -17.20 -4.77
C SER A 31 -5.64 -16.29 -5.40
N SER A 32 -5.29 -16.46 -6.68
CA SER A 32 -4.40 -15.52 -7.39
C SER A 32 -5.10 -14.20 -7.70
N GLU A 33 -6.36 -14.26 -8.12
CA GLU A 33 -7.21 -13.09 -8.39
C GLU A 33 -7.37 -12.20 -7.13
N LEU A 34 -7.43 -12.79 -5.94
CA LEU A 34 -7.45 -12.05 -4.68
C LEU A 34 -6.11 -11.34 -4.37
N ILE A 35 -4.97 -11.96 -4.71
CA ILE A 35 -3.65 -11.32 -4.59
C ILE A 35 -3.54 -10.19 -5.62
N GLU A 36 -3.87 -10.47 -6.89
CA GLU A 36 -3.88 -9.49 -7.99
C GLU A 36 -4.71 -8.27 -7.63
N LYS A 37 -5.93 -8.47 -7.11
CA LYS A 37 -6.80 -7.38 -6.69
C LYS A 37 -6.29 -6.63 -5.47
N ALA A 38 -5.66 -7.31 -4.52
CA ALA A 38 -5.01 -6.66 -3.38
C ALA A 38 -3.84 -5.77 -3.82
N VAL A 39 -3.02 -6.28 -4.74
CA VAL A 39 -1.88 -5.56 -5.34
C VAL A 39 -2.37 -4.36 -6.15
N GLN A 40 -3.40 -4.53 -6.98
CA GLN A 40 -4.02 -3.45 -7.76
C GLN A 40 -4.61 -2.36 -6.84
N THR A 41 -5.33 -2.75 -5.79
CA THR A 41 -5.85 -1.81 -4.77
C THR A 41 -4.71 -1.01 -4.14
N GLN A 42 -3.56 -1.65 -3.90
CA GLN A 42 -2.40 -0.97 -3.33
C GLN A 42 -1.73 -0.01 -4.32
N LEU A 43 -1.65 -0.36 -5.62
CA LEU A 43 -1.17 0.56 -6.65
C LEU A 43 -2.03 1.83 -6.75
N GLU A 44 -3.35 1.66 -6.74
CA GLU A 44 -4.30 2.79 -6.73
C GLU A 44 -4.16 3.65 -5.46
N SER A 45 -4.02 2.99 -4.30
CA SER A 45 -3.82 3.66 -3.02
C SER A 45 -2.52 4.47 -2.99
N LEU A 46 -1.41 3.89 -3.46
CA LEU A 46 -0.11 4.58 -3.53
C LEU A 46 -0.20 5.82 -4.41
N GLN A 47 -0.85 5.73 -5.57
CA GLN A 47 -0.99 6.89 -6.46
C GLN A 47 -1.80 8.03 -5.81
N SER A 48 -2.87 7.68 -5.08
CA SER A 48 -3.62 8.64 -4.28
C SER A 48 -2.75 9.28 -3.20
N ILE A 49 -2.00 8.49 -2.44
CA ILE A 49 -1.15 8.96 -1.34
C ILE A 49 -0.09 9.95 -1.82
N SER A 50 0.63 9.67 -2.91
CA SER A 50 1.63 10.61 -3.48
C SER A 50 1.00 11.97 -3.74
N THR A 51 -0.14 11.97 -4.42
CA THR A 51 -0.86 13.19 -4.80
C THR A 51 -1.24 14.01 -3.56
N HIS A 52 -1.71 13.37 -2.49
CA HIS A 52 -2.17 14.06 -1.29
C HIS A 52 -1.01 14.54 -0.41
N VAL A 53 0.06 13.74 -0.26
CA VAL A 53 1.25 14.11 0.51
C VAL A 53 1.99 15.26 -0.17
N GLU A 54 2.21 15.19 -1.49
CA GLU A 54 2.84 16.26 -2.26
C GLU A 54 1.97 17.53 -2.27
N ALA A 55 0.65 17.42 -2.43
CA ALA A 55 -0.24 18.57 -2.36
C ALA A 55 -0.19 19.24 -0.97
N LYS A 56 -0.07 18.46 0.12
CA LYS A 56 0.03 19.01 1.47
C LYS A 56 1.39 19.60 1.82
N ALA A 57 2.48 19.01 1.33
CA ALA A 57 3.80 19.63 1.44
C ALA A 57 3.85 21.03 0.79
N ASN A 58 3.08 21.23 -0.29
CA ASN A 58 2.97 22.51 -1.00
C ASN A 58 1.97 23.51 -0.36
N GLU A 59 1.13 23.07 0.58
CA GLU A 59 0.16 23.94 1.26
C GLU A 59 0.74 24.47 2.59
N HIS A 60 1.48 25.59 2.53
CA HIS A 60 2.13 26.26 3.68
C HIS A 60 1.21 26.85 4.77
N GLN A 61 -0.03 26.37 4.93
CA GLN A 61 -1.04 27.08 5.73
C GLN A 61 -1.45 26.39 7.03
N LYS A 62 -1.26 25.07 7.23
CA LYS A 62 -1.67 24.35 8.45
C LYS A 62 -0.86 23.06 8.71
N GLU A 63 -0.04 23.07 9.76
CA GLU A 63 0.81 21.94 10.19
C GLU A 63 0.00 20.71 10.63
N ASP A 64 -1.02 20.90 11.48
CA ASP A 64 -1.92 19.82 11.95
C ASP A 64 -2.62 19.08 10.79
N ALA A 65 -3.01 19.81 9.76
CA ALA A 65 -3.68 19.23 8.59
C ALA A 65 -2.71 18.46 7.68
N SER A 66 -1.40 18.74 7.75
CA SER A 66 -0.36 17.98 7.06
C SER A 66 -0.11 16.65 7.78
N GLN A 67 0.05 16.70 9.11
CA GLN A 67 0.29 15.53 9.94
C GLN A 67 -0.88 14.52 9.89
N GLU A 68 -2.13 14.99 9.89
CA GLU A 68 -3.27 14.08 9.75
C GLU A 68 -3.30 13.37 8.39
N VAL A 69 -2.94 14.04 7.30
CA VAL A 69 -2.83 13.42 5.97
C VAL A 69 -1.71 12.39 5.94
N ILE A 70 -0.55 12.70 6.54
CA ILE A 70 0.58 11.77 6.62
C ILE A 70 0.22 10.54 7.46
N ASN A 71 -0.44 10.72 8.61
CA ASN A 71 -0.90 9.62 9.45
C ASN A 71 -1.93 8.73 8.74
N GLN A 72 -2.86 9.32 7.97
CA GLN A 72 -3.80 8.56 7.14
C GLN A 72 -3.08 7.79 6.02
N ALA A 73 -2.03 8.37 5.42
CA ALA A 73 -1.21 7.70 4.42
C ALA A 73 -0.48 6.46 5.01
N ILE A 74 0.09 6.60 6.21
CA ILE A 74 0.73 5.48 6.94
C ILE A 74 -0.29 4.36 7.14
N LEU A 75 -1.48 4.68 7.68
CA LEU A 75 -2.53 3.69 7.93
C LEU A 75 -2.97 2.97 6.65
N ALA A 76 -3.15 3.69 5.55
CA ALA A 76 -3.56 3.12 4.28
C ALA A 76 -2.49 2.17 3.70
N ILE A 77 -1.21 2.56 3.72
CA ILE A 77 -0.10 1.73 3.24
C ILE A 77 0.03 0.45 4.08
N GLU A 78 0.03 0.57 5.41
CA GLU A 78 0.20 -0.58 6.30
C GLU A 78 -1.00 -1.54 6.21
N THR A 79 -2.23 -1.01 6.14
CA THR A 79 -3.44 -1.83 5.99
C THR A 79 -3.39 -2.67 4.71
N ASN A 80 -3.00 -2.05 3.59
CA ASN A 80 -2.93 -2.75 2.31
C ASN A 80 -1.73 -3.69 2.23
N ARG A 81 -0.57 -3.35 2.82
CA ARG A 81 0.57 -4.26 2.96
C ARG A 81 0.17 -5.53 3.70
N MET A 82 -0.47 -5.38 4.87
CA MET A 82 -0.98 -6.50 5.66
C MET A 82 -1.99 -7.33 4.88
N ARG A 83 -2.83 -6.72 4.05
CA ARG A 83 -3.74 -7.44 3.16
C ARG A 83 -2.98 -8.30 2.15
N ILE A 84 -1.99 -7.76 1.45
CA ILE A 84 -1.20 -8.54 0.47
C ILE A 84 -0.47 -9.68 1.19
N GLU A 85 0.15 -9.42 2.34
CA GLU A 85 0.81 -10.44 3.17
C GLU A 85 -0.17 -11.55 3.59
N THR A 86 -1.36 -11.18 4.03
CA THR A 86 -2.42 -12.12 4.42
C THR A 86 -2.85 -12.99 3.24
N GLN A 87 -3.02 -12.40 2.05
CA GLN A 87 -3.38 -13.16 0.85
C GLN A 87 -2.24 -14.07 0.39
N LEU A 88 -0.98 -13.63 0.48
CA LEU A 88 0.19 -14.46 0.19
C LEU A 88 0.31 -15.63 1.16
N ARG A 89 0.10 -15.40 2.46
CA ARG A 89 0.07 -16.45 3.48
C ARG A 89 -1.07 -17.44 3.21
N ALA A 90 -2.27 -16.95 2.93
CA ALA A 90 -3.42 -17.79 2.59
C ALA A 90 -3.17 -18.61 1.32
N TYR A 91 -2.52 -18.05 0.30
CA TYR A 91 -2.13 -18.74 -0.93
C TYR A 91 -1.09 -19.84 -0.67
N ARG A 92 -0.11 -19.55 0.20
CA ARG A 92 0.87 -20.55 0.67
C ARG A 92 0.21 -21.68 1.47
N GLU A 93 -0.71 -21.37 2.37
CA GLU A 93 -1.33 -22.32 3.31
C GLU A 93 -2.48 -23.11 2.68
N SER A 94 -3.21 -22.53 1.72
CA SER A 94 -4.26 -23.24 0.94
C SER A 94 -3.67 -24.23 -0.07
N SER A 95 -2.35 -24.36 -0.12
CA SER A 95 -1.63 -25.32 -0.98
C SER A 95 -1.61 -26.76 -0.46
N VAL A 96 -2.38 -27.08 0.59
CA VAL A 96 -2.55 -28.46 1.08
C VAL A 96 -3.35 -29.28 0.05
N ILE A 97 -2.60 -29.79 -0.93
CA ILE A 97 -2.79 -30.90 -1.86
C ILE A 97 -4.24 -31.38 -2.09
N VAL A 98 -4.75 -31.09 -3.29
CA VAL A 98 -5.64 -31.99 -4.04
C VAL A 98 -5.03 -32.20 -5.44
N ASP A 99 -4.53 -33.41 -5.71
CA ASP A 99 -4.25 -34.04 -7.02
C ASP A 99 -3.90 -33.16 -8.24
N ASN A 100 -2.88 -32.29 -8.13
CA ASN A 100 -1.97 -31.76 -9.19
C ASN A 100 -1.32 -30.39 -8.86
N GLN A 101 -1.52 -29.83 -7.67
CA GLN A 101 -1.16 -28.44 -7.35
C GLN A 101 0.12 -28.25 -6.51
N LYS A 102 1.18 -29.04 -6.72
CA LYS A 102 2.53 -28.76 -6.15
C LYS A 102 3.21 -27.49 -6.72
N MET A 103 2.51 -26.75 -7.57
CA MET A 103 3.02 -25.62 -8.36
C MET A 103 2.88 -24.28 -7.62
N THR A 104 1.91 -24.16 -6.70
CA THR A 104 1.55 -22.93 -5.97
C THR A 104 2.63 -22.47 -4.98
N VAL A 105 3.14 -23.38 -4.13
CA VAL A 105 4.23 -23.08 -3.19
C VAL A 105 5.52 -22.77 -3.93
N LYS A 106 5.84 -23.55 -4.97
CA LYS A 106 7.04 -23.34 -5.78
C LYS A 106 7.04 -22.00 -6.52
N LYS A 107 5.89 -21.51 -7.01
CA LYS A 107 5.78 -20.18 -7.62
C LYS A 107 6.05 -19.10 -6.57
N LEU A 108 5.50 -19.21 -5.36
CA LEU A 108 5.80 -18.26 -4.27
C LEU A 108 7.27 -18.32 -3.82
N GLU A 109 7.85 -19.51 -3.67
CA GLU A 109 9.26 -19.69 -3.31
C GLU A 109 10.18 -19.09 -4.38
N ALA A 110 9.85 -19.25 -5.67
CA ALA A 110 10.58 -18.63 -6.76
C ALA A 110 10.50 -17.10 -6.77
N MET A 111 9.46 -16.53 -6.16
CA MET A 111 9.23 -15.09 -6.03
C MET A 111 9.65 -14.54 -4.66
N GLN A 112 10.28 -15.33 -3.79
CA GLN A 112 10.53 -14.94 -2.41
C GLN A 112 11.51 -13.77 -2.28
N ASP A 113 12.49 -13.68 -3.20
CA ASP A 113 13.40 -12.55 -3.27
C ASP A 113 12.66 -11.27 -3.70
N GLU A 114 11.75 -11.37 -4.67
CA GLU A 114 10.91 -10.25 -5.11
C GLU A 114 9.99 -9.76 -3.99
N ILE A 115 9.36 -10.69 -3.27
CA ILE A 115 8.49 -10.40 -2.11
C ILE A 115 9.31 -9.73 -1.00
N SER A 116 10.50 -10.24 -0.67
CA SER A 116 11.38 -9.64 0.33
C SER A 116 11.80 -8.23 -0.07
N ALA A 117 12.21 -8.04 -1.32
CA ALA A 117 12.61 -6.75 -1.86
C ALA A 117 11.44 -5.75 -1.87
N LEU A 118 10.21 -6.21 -2.10
CA LEU A 118 9.01 -5.38 -2.00
C LEU A 118 8.76 -4.92 -0.55
N TRP A 119 8.94 -5.81 0.43
CA TRP A 119 8.78 -5.48 1.85
C TRP A 119 9.82 -4.51 2.37
N GLU A 120 11.08 -4.64 1.96
CA GLU A 120 12.11 -3.66 2.27
C GLU A 120 11.73 -2.27 1.75
N SER A 121 11.27 -2.18 0.50
CA SER A 121 10.81 -0.90 -0.07
C SER A 121 9.59 -0.33 0.63
N PHE A 122 8.65 -1.16 1.07
CA PHE A 122 7.53 -0.70 1.92
C PHE A 122 8.02 -0.17 3.26
N SER A 123 9.02 -0.82 3.87
CA SER A 123 9.61 -0.34 5.12
C SER A 123 10.29 1.01 4.94
N GLU A 124 11.04 1.22 3.85
CA GLU A 124 11.64 2.51 3.52
C GLU A 124 10.58 3.62 3.36
N LEU A 125 9.48 3.31 2.67
CA LEU A 125 8.36 4.23 2.50
C LEU A 125 7.71 4.59 3.84
N SER A 126 7.39 3.60 4.68
CA SER A 126 6.79 3.83 5.99
C SER A 126 7.70 4.66 6.90
N VAL A 127 9.01 4.40 6.88
CA VAL A 127 10.00 5.20 7.62
C VAL A 127 9.98 6.66 7.18
N SER A 128 9.99 6.94 5.87
CA SER A 128 9.95 8.32 5.36
C SER A 128 8.69 9.06 5.81
N LEU A 129 7.52 8.42 5.77
CA LEU A 129 6.26 9.00 6.25
C LEU A 129 6.27 9.25 7.76
N ILE A 130 6.84 8.35 8.55
CA ILE A 130 6.97 8.52 10.01
C ILE A 130 7.87 9.73 10.32
N TYR A 131 8.98 9.90 9.61
CA TYR A 131 9.81 11.10 9.77
C TYR A 131 9.02 12.37 9.43
N MET A 132 8.32 12.40 8.29
CA MET A 132 7.47 13.54 7.92
C MET A 132 6.37 13.82 8.95
N ALA A 133 5.83 12.80 9.62
CA ALA A 133 4.81 12.98 10.66
C ALA A 133 5.35 13.60 11.95
N ASN A 134 6.63 13.39 12.25
CA ASN A 134 7.27 13.85 13.48
C ASN A 134 8.06 15.16 13.32
N GLU A 135 8.36 15.55 12.08
CA GLU A 135 9.07 16.79 11.77
C GLU A 135 8.12 17.94 11.44
N SER A 136 8.56 19.16 11.75
CA SER A 136 7.81 20.35 11.35
C SER A 136 7.83 20.49 9.82
N ALA A 137 6.68 20.81 9.22
CA ALA A 137 6.56 20.95 7.76
C ALA A 137 7.50 22.03 7.14
N TYR A 138 8.09 22.88 7.97
CA TYR A 138 9.03 23.93 7.57
C TYR A 138 10.51 23.57 7.81
N SER A 139 10.82 22.41 8.39
CA SER A 139 12.20 22.00 8.66
C SER A 139 12.88 21.47 7.40
N GLU A 140 14.21 21.60 7.36
CA GLU A 140 15.06 20.96 6.35
C GLU A 140 14.93 19.42 6.43
N ASP A 141 14.79 18.90 7.65
CA ASP A 141 14.56 17.47 7.89
C ASP A 141 13.25 16.97 7.26
N TYR A 142 12.18 17.77 7.29
CA TYR A 142 10.93 17.44 6.61
C TYR A 142 11.10 17.41 5.08
N GLN A 143 11.86 18.34 4.50
CA GLN A 143 12.14 18.33 3.06
C GLN A 143 12.98 17.11 2.65
N HIS A 144 13.98 16.74 3.45
CA HIS A 144 14.73 15.50 3.23
C HIS A 144 13.84 14.25 3.35
N ALA A 145 12.92 14.23 4.31
CA ALA A 145 11.96 13.15 4.47
C ALA A 145 10.96 13.08 3.30
N LEU A 146 10.53 14.23 2.76
CA LEU A 146 9.68 14.31 1.57
C LEU A 146 10.41 13.79 0.31
N ASP A 147 11.65 14.18 0.10
CA ASP A 147 12.47 13.65 -1.01
C ASP A 147 12.67 12.14 -0.90
N ALA A 148 12.90 11.65 0.33
CA ALA A 148 13.00 10.22 0.61
C ALA A 148 11.66 9.51 0.35
N PHE A 149 10.53 10.11 0.71
CA PHE A 149 9.18 9.63 0.41
C PHE A 149 8.95 9.52 -1.09
N THR A 150 9.27 10.55 -1.88
CA THR A 150 9.05 10.50 -3.33
C THR A 150 9.87 9.38 -3.98
N ARG A 151 11.13 9.18 -3.57
CA ARG A 151 11.97 8.08 -4.08
C ARG A 151 11.45 6.71 -3.66
N SER A 152 11.14 6.53 -2.38
CA SER A 152 10.67 5.24 -1.85
C SER A 152 9.28 4.88 -2.40
N HIS A 153 8.41 5.86 -2.59
CA HIS A 153 7.11 5.70 -3.24
C HIS A 153 7.25 5.14 -4.66
N GLN A 154 8.10 5.75 -5.48
CA GLN A 154 8.34 5.27 -6.85
C GLN A 154 8.97 3.88 -6.86
N ASN A 155 9.87 3.60 -5.92
CA ASN A 155 10.47 2.27 -5.78
C ASN A 155 9.43 1.20 -5.43
N VAL A 156 8.57 1.48 -4.44
CA VAL A 156 7.46 0.58 -4.06
C VAL A 156 6.52 0.39 -5.24
N LYS A 157 6.11 1.46 -5.92
CA LYS A 157 5.22 1.38 -7.09
C LYS A 157 5.82 0.46 -8.16
N SER A 158 7.07 0.68 -8.54
CA SER A 158 7.74 -0.12 -9.58
C SER A 158 7.85 -1.59 -9.19
N LYS A 159 8.26 -1.90 -7.96
CA LYS A 159 8.34 -3.29 -7.48
C LYS A 159 6.98 -3.96 -7.38
N LEU A 160 5.95 -3.20 -7.01
CA LEU A 160 4.59 -3.71 -6.90
C LEU A 160 3.98 -3.99 -8.29
N GLU A 161 4.29 -3.17 -9.30
CA GLU A 161 3.97 -3.43 -10.70
C GLU A 161 4.69 -4.67 -11.24
N GLN A 162 5.99 -4.83 -10.94
CA GLN A 162 6.74 -6.04 -11.30
C GLN A 162 6.15 -7.30 -10.65
N PHE A 163 5.87 -7.23 -9.35
CA PHE A 163 5.23 -8.32 -8.62
C PHE A 163 3.86 -8.67 -9.20
N TYR A 164 3.06 -7.66 -9.59
CA TYR A 164 1.76 -7.86 -10.25
C TYR A 164 1.87 -8.64 -11.57
N GLU A 165 2.85 -8.31 -12.41
CA GLU A 165 3.08 -9.04 -13.66
C GLU A 165 3.63 -10.46 -13.42
N SER A 166 4.44 -10.67 -12.37
CA SER A 166 4.94 -12.00 -12.00
C SER A 166 3.86 -12.95 -11.45
N ILE A 167 2.82 -12.41 -10.78
CA ILE A 167 1.71 -13.23 -10.25
C ILE A 167 0.68 -13.61 -11.32
N LYS A 168 0.48 -12.76 -12.33
CA LYS A 168 -0.40 -12.97 -13.50
C LYS A 168 0.04 -14.19 -14.34
#